data_AF-A0A1J4XBB9-F1
#
_entry.id   AF-A0A1J4XBB9-F1
#
_cell.length_a   1.000
_cell.length_b   1.000
_cell.length_c   1.000
_cell.angle_alpha   90.00
_cell.angle_beta   90.00
_cell.angle_gamma   90.00
#
_symmetry.space_group_name_H-M   'P 1'
#
loop_
_entity.id
_entity.type
_entity.pdbx_description
1 polymer ?
#
loop_
_entity_poly.entity_id
_entity_poly.type
_entity_poly.pdbx_seq_one_letter_code
_entity_poly.pdbx_strand_id
1 'polypeptide(L)'
;MPFASLSVDSALILLREREPIVLDLRDAASFERGHLPGARHFSDALLHELVKTRKWQHPLLLYCYRGHSSKEVAQLLAGMGFSQVHELDTGWQGWLHHRTPTDPELPPLLEASAQGNLAAVRAALAQGGDPTAATLDGNGAVWLACVGENPEVVRAVVAAGADPNHPNREGNTALMYAASAGKGVMVTLLLELGADPSLRNVDDTTALELASDLQSLKALRRAMGLSRT
;
A
#
# COMPACT_ATOMS: atom_id res chain seq x y z
N MET A 1 32.05 1.02 5.66
CA MET A 1 31.22 0.85 6.87
C MET A 1 30.49 -0.47 6.71
N PRO A 2 30.51 -1.38 7.69
CA PRO A 2 29.86 -2.70 7.61
C PRO A 2 28.32 -2.63 7.61
N PHE A 3 27.76 -1.42 7.64
CA PHE A 3 26.34 -1.11 7.72
C PHE A 3 25.92 -0.17 6.58
N ALA A 4 24.77 -0.42 5.96
CA ALA A 4 24.14 0.48 4.99
C ALA A 4 22.61 0.47 5.08
N SER A 5 21.98 1.63 4.92
CA SER A 5 20.54 1.75 4.66
C SER A 5 20.28 1.62 3.17
N LEU A 6 19.32 0.76 2.79
CA LEU A 6 18.95 0.51 1.40
C LEU A 6 17.53 0.99 1.13
N SER A 7 17.32 1.60 -0.05
CA SER A 7 16.00 1.73 -0.65
C SER A 7 15.47 0.36 -1.07
N VAL A 8 14.16 0.27 -1.34
CA VAL A 8 13.56 -0.98 -1.84
C VAL A 8 14.21 -1.46 -3.15
N ASP A 9 14.51 -0.57 -4.11
CA ASP A 9 15.21 -0.94 -5.35
C ASP A 9 16.58 -1.57 -5.09
N SER A 10 17.34 -0.99 -4.16
CA SER A 10 18.65 -1.50 -3.78
C SER A 10 18.54 -2.84 -3.03
N ALA A 11 17.50 -2.99 -2.21
CA ALA A 11 17.19 -4.24 -1.52
C ALA A 11 16.78 -5.36 -2.48
N LEU A 12 16.02 -5.06 -3.55
CA LEU A 12 15.67 -6.01 -4.61
C LEU A 12 16.92 -6.54 -5.33
N ILE A 13 17.88 -5.67 -5.66
CA ILE A 13 19.17 -6.06 -6.23
C ILE A 13 19.91 -7.00 -5.28
N LEU A 14 19.98 -6.65 -3.99
CA LEU A 14 20.63 -7.48 -2.97
C LEU A 14 19.98 -8.87 -2.89
N LEU A 15 18.65 -8.93 -2.83
CA LEU A 15 17.87 -10.17 -2.77
C LEU A 15 18.15 -11.09 -3.96
N ARG A 16 18.25 -10.52 -5.16
CA ARG A 16 18.49 -11.27 -6.41
C ARG A 16 19.92 -11.77 -6.56
N GLU A 17 20.90 -10.96 -6.19
CA GLU A 17 22.30 -11.19 -6.60
C GLU A 17 23.18 -11.75 -5.49
N ARG A 18 22.76 -11.61 -4.24
CA ARG A 18 23.60 -11.91 -3.07
C ARG A 18 22.94 -12.81 -2.04
N GLU A 19 21.67 -13.17 -2.27
CA GLU A 19 20.87 -14.08 -1.43
C GLU A 19 21.04 -13.81 0.08
N PRO A 20 20.74 -12.59 0.57
CA PRO A 20 20.97 -12.21 1.94
C PRO A 20 20.14 -13.08 2.90
N ILE A 21 20.58 -13.18 4.15
CA ILE A 21 19.70 -13.64 5.23
C ILE A 21 18.77 -12.47 5.56
N VAL A 22 17.48 -12.66 5.31
CA VAL A 22 16.45 -11.64 5.53
C VAL A 22 15.84 -11.81 6.91
N LEU A 23 15.86 -10.75 7.71
CA LEU A 23 15.37 -10.74 9.10
C LEU A 23 14.23 -9.75 9.25
N ASP A 24 13.09 -10.26 9.70
CA ASP A 24 11.91 -9.46 10.01
C ASP A 24 11.82 -9.19 11.51
N LEU A 25 11.83 -7.92 11.90
CA LEU A 25 11.82 -7.51 13.30
C LEU A 25 10.42 -7.10 13.80
N ARG A 26 9.38 -7.24 12.98
CA ARG A 26 7.99 -7.00 13.41
C ARG A 26 7.52 -8.12 14.33
N ASP A 27 6.38 -7.94 14.99
CA ASP A 27 5.78 -9.04 15.77
C ASP A 27 5.33 -10.22 14.90
N ALA A 28 5.20 -11.38 15.55
CA ALA A 28 4.86 -12.63 14.89
C ALA A 28 3.54 -12.56 14.12
N ALA A 29 2.52 -11.85 14.64
CA ALA A 29 1.23 -11.76 13.93
C ALA A 29 1.37 -10.99 12.61
N SER A 30 2.18 -9.93 12.57
CA SER A 30 2.50 -9.20 11.33
C SER A 30 3.37 -9.99 10.37
N PHE A 31 4.31 -10.80 10.88
CA PHE A 31 5.12 -11.71 10.06
C PHE A 31 4.24 -12.74 9.34
N GLU A 32 3.34 -13.40 10.06
CA GLU A 32 2.42 -14.42 9.50
C GLU A 32 1.45 -13.83 8.47
N ARG A 33 1.05 -12.57 8.60
CA ARG A 33 0.20 -11.89 7.61
C ARG A 33 0.90 -11.60 6.27
N GLY A 34 2.23 -11.60 6.23
CA GLY A 34 2.99 -11.29 5.03
C GLY A 34 4.34 -10.69 5.37
N HIS A 35 5.38 -11.03 4.61
CA HIS A 35 6.78 -10.77 4.90
C HIS A 35 7.59 -10.79 3.60
N LEU A 36 8.83 -10.26 3.61
CA LEU A 36 9.73 -10.33 2.45
C LEU A 36 10.00 -11.80 2.08
N PRO A 37 10.23 -12.13 0.79
CA PRO A 37 10.54 -13.49 0.38
C PRO A 37 11.74 -14.07 1.14
N GLY A 38 11.55 -15.25 1.74
CA GLY A 38 12.60 -15.94 2.50
C GLY A 38 12.94 -15.31 3.86
N ALA A 39 12.16 -14.32 4.32
CA ALA A 39 12.37 -13.69 5.61
C ALA A 39 12.18 -14.66 6.78
N ARG A 40 13.03 -14.52 7.79
CA ARG A 40 12.93 -15.23 9.07
C ARG A 40 12.55 -14.22 10.14
N HIS A 41 11.53 -14.53 10.94
CA HIS A 41 11.16 -13.71 12.08
C HIS A 41 12.30 -13.66 13.10
N PHE A 42 12.71 -12.45 13.48
CA PHE A 42 13.83 -12.22 14.37
C PHE A 42 13.49 -12.67 15.80
N SER A 43 14.40 -13.43 16.41
CA SER A 43 14.24 -13.98 17.76
C SER A 43 15.60 -14.27 18.39
N ASP A 44 15.64 -14.41 19.72
CA ASP A 44 16.86 -14.75 20.46
C ASP A 44 17.47 -16.08 19.98
N ALA A 45 16.62 -17.07 19.67
CA ALA A 45 17.05 -18.36 19.14
C ALA A 45 17.75 -18.20 17.78
N LEU A 46 17.20 -17.36 16.90
CA LEU A 46 17.79 -17.05 15.60
C LEU A 46 19.10 -16.30 15.74
N LEU A 47 19.16 -15.29 16.61
CA LEU A 47 20.40 -14.55 16.87
C LEU A 47 21.51 -15.49 17.36
N HIS A 48 21.19 -16.39 18.28
CA HIS A 48 22.14 -17.39 18.78
C HIS A 48 22.62 -18.34 17.66
N GLU A 49 21.72 -18.78 16.76
CA GLU A 49 22.08 -19.59 15.59
C GLU A 49 23.06 -18.84 14.65
N LEU A 50 22.78 -17.57 14.35
CA LEU A 50 23.59 -16.75 13.46
C LEU A 50 25.02 -16.56 14.00
N VAL A 51 25.15 -16.28 15.30
CA VAL A 51 26.44 -16.14 15.97
C VAL A 51 27.22 -17.46 15.96
N LYS A 52 26.54 -18.59 16.23
CA LYS A 52 27.16 -19.92 16.28
C LYS A 52 27.64 -20.42 14.91
N THR A 53 26.88 -20.16 13.86
CA THR A 53 27.17 -20.65 12.50
C THR A 53 28.27 -19.87 11.77
N ARG A 54 28.80 -18.80 12.40
CA ARG A 54 29.91 -17.97 11.89
C ARG A 54 29.70 -17.44 10.46
N LYS A 55 28.47 -17.15 10.07
CA LYS A 55 28.14 -16.48 8.79
C LYS A 55 28.43 -14.97 8.80
N TRP A 56 29.55 -14.55 9.39
CA TRP A 56 29.91 -13.16 9.62
C TRP A 56 30.09 -12.34 8.33
N GLN A 57 30.32 -13.02 7.20
CA GLN A 57 30.50 -12.40 5.89
C GLN A 57 29.26 -12.48 4.99
N HIS A 58 28.23 -13.24 5.39
CA HIS A 58 27.02 -13.37 4.58
C HIS A 58 26.18 -12.10 4.72
N PRO A 59 25.63 -11.54 3.62
CA PRO A 59 24.84 -10.32 3.71
C PRO A 59 23.59 -10.52 4.56
N LEU A 60 23.31 -9.56 5.45
CA LEU A 60 22.07 -9.48 6.21
C LEU A 60 21.20 -8.35 5.64
N LEU A 61 19.90 -8.59 5.51
CA LEU A 61 18.90 -7.56 5.24
C LEU A 61 17.87 -7.55 6.37
N LEU A 62 17.77 -6.45 7.10
CA LEU A 62 16.85 -6.27 8.21
C LEU A 62 15.74 -5.30 7.84
N TYR A 63 14.53 -5.53 8.32
CA TYR A 63 13.46 -4.54 8.25
C TYR A 63 12.52 -4.63 9.45
N CYS A 64 11.91 -3.49 9.79
CA CYS A 64 10.76 -3.42 10.67
C CYS A 64 9.59 -2.73 9.94
N TYR A 65 8.60 -2.19 10.65
CA TYR A 65 7.48 -1.49 10.01
C TYR A 65 7.90 -0.29 9.15
N ARG A 66 8.84 0.54 9.64
CA ARG A 66 9.26 1.83 9.04
C ARG A 66 10.78 2.12 9.17
N GLY A 67 11.63 1.09 9.15
CA GLY A 67 13.11 1.25 9.16
C GLY A 67 13.77 1.62 10.50
N HIS A 68 13.10 2.31 11.43
CA HIS A 68 13.72 2.82 12.66
C HIS A 68 14.34 1.74 13.56
N SER A 69 13.57 0.73 13.97
CA SER A 69 14.06 -0.35 14.83
C SER A 69 15.05 -1.28 14.12
N SER A 70 14.89 -1.50 12.80
CA SER A 70 15.83 -2.31 12.02
C SER A 70 17.20 -1.67 11.90
N LYS A 71 17.27 -0.33 11.87
CA LYS A 71 18.54 0.39 11.87
C LYS A 71 19.35 0.19 13.15
N GLU A 72 18.71 0.26 14.31
CA GLU A 72 19.39 0.06 15.61
C GLU A 72 19.95 -1.35 15.73
N VAL A 73 19.15 -2.36 15.39
CA VAL A 73 19.58 -3.77 15.41
C VAL A 73 20.66 -4.03 14.36
N ALA A 74 20.57 -3.43 13.17
CA ALA A 74 21.59 -3.55 12.15
C ALA A 74 22.95 -2.98 12.61
N GLN A 75 22.94 -1.84 13.31
CA GLN A 75 24.15 -1.26 13.89
C GLN A 75 24.74 -2.15 14.99
N LEU A 76 23.90 -2.75 15.83
CA LEU A 76 24.34 -3.71 16.85
C LEU A 76 25.03 -4.92 16.21
N LEU A 77 24.40 -5.54 15.20
CA LEU A 77 24.98 -6.69 14.49
C LEU A 77 26.28 -6.32 13.79
N ALA A 78 26.36 -5.14 13.16
CA ALA A 78 27.59 -4.64 12.59
C ALA A 78 28.70 -4.50 13.65
N GLY A 79 28.36 -4.01 14.86
CA GLY A 79 29.26 -3.95 16.01
C GLY A 79 29.71 -5.31 16.55
N MET A 80 28.89 -6.36 16.37
CA MET A 80 29.25 -7.74 16.72
C MET A 80 30.21 -8.41 15.73
N GLY A 81 30.50 -7.76 14.58
CA GLY A 81 31.47 -8.25 13.59
C GLY A 81 30.86 -8.78 12.30
N PHE A 82 29.55 -8.63 12.08
CA PHE A 82 28.95 -8.88 10.77
C PHE A 82 29.42 -7.80 9.78
N SER A 83 30.00 -8.22 8.65
CA SER A 83 30.69 -7.29 7.74
C SER A 83 29.82 -6.69 6.64
N GLN A 84 28.60 -7.23 6.44
CA GLN A 84 27.64 -6.79 5.43
C GLN A 84 26.23 -6.77 6.03
N VAL A 85 25.88 -5.68 6.71
CA VAL A 85 24.56 -5.52 7.34
C VAL A 85 23.79 -4.40 6.66
N HIS A 86 22.61 -4.72 6.16
CA HIS A 86 21.77 -3.81 5.43
C HIS A 86 20.43 -3.69 6.15
N GLU A 87 19.86 -2.48 6.18
CA GLU A 87 18.50 -2.28 6.64
C GLU A 87 17.64 -1.65 5.54
N LEU A 88 16.36 -1.99 5.50
CA LEU A 88 15.40 -1.42 4.56
C LEU A 88 14.83 -0.10 5.12
N ASP A 89 15.22 1.00 4.49
CA ASP A 89 15.03 2.37 4.99
C ASP A 89 13.57 2.74 5.29
N THR A 90 12.66 2.22 4.48
CA THR A 90 11.21 2.47 4.52
C THR A 90 10.45 1.31 5.16
N GLY A 91 11.15 0.25 5.56
CA GLY A 91 10.61 -0.94 6.19
C GLY A 91 9.60 -1.70 5.33
N TRP A 92 8.82 -2.56 6.00
CA TRP A 92 7.75 -3.33 5.37
C TRP A 92 6.69 -2.45 4.70
N GLN A 93 6.38 -1.29 5.27
CA GLN A 93 5.40 -0.38 4.66
C GLN A 93 5.94 0.20 3.35
N GLY A 94 7.22 0.59 3.32
CA GLY A 94 7.87 0.99 2.08
C GLY A 94 7.85 -0.11 1.03
N TRP A 95 8.16 -1.34 1.45
CA TRP A 95 8.11 -2.52 0.60
C TRP A 95 6.73 -2.75 -0.01
N LEU A 96 5.66 -2.66 0.79
CA LEU A 96 4.29 -2.84 0.29
C LEU A 96 3.86 -1.77 -0.72
N HIS A 97 4.30 -0.52 -0.53
CA HIS A 97 3.97 0.57 -1.45
C HIS A 97 4.93 0.67 -2.64
N HIS A 98 6.05 -0.08 -2.62
CA HIS A 98 7.02 -0.07 -3.70
C HIS A 98 6.55 -0.97 -4.83
N ARG A 99 6.50 -0.41 -6.03
CA ARG A 99 6.23 -1.17 -7.24
C ARG A 99 7.49 -1.85 -7.71
N THR A 100 7.50 -3.17 -7.73
CA THR A 100 8.64 -3.91 -8.28
C THR A 100 8.62 -3.81 -9.81
N PRO A 101 9.77 -3.81 -10.51
CA PRO A 101 9.81 -3.95 -11.96
C PRO A 101 9.17 -5.25 -12.49
N THR A 102 8.86 -6.19 -11.60
CA THR A 102 8.15 -7.45 -11.88
C THR A 102 6.66 -7.38 -11.56
N ASP A 103 6.16 -6.28 -11.00
CA ASP A 103 4.72 -6.08 -10.89
C ASP A 103 4.19 -6.00 -12.31
N PRO A 104 3.11 -6.74 -12.64
CA PRO A 104 2.50 -6.62 -13.95
C PRO A 104 2.21 -5.14 -14.20
N GLU A 105 2.66 -4.64 -15.35
CA GLU A 105 2.43 -3.25 -15.76
C GLU A 105 0.97 -2.91 -15.49
N LEU A 106 0.75 -1.86 -14.69
CA LEU A 106 -0.59 -1.50 -14.30
C LEU A 106 -1.41 -1.29 -15.59
N PRO A 107 -2.59 -1.90 -15.76
CA PRO A 107 -3.36 -1.75 -16.97
C PRO A 107 -3.49 -0.28 -17.36
N PRO A 108 -3.35 0.10 -18.65
CA PRO A 108 -3.28 1.51 -19.07
C PRO A 108 -4.44 2.37 -18.55
N LEU A 109 -5.63 1.78 -18.43
CA LEU A 109 -6.78 2.45 -17.85
C LEU A 109 -6.55 2.83 -16.38
N LEU A 110 -6.09 1.88 -15.56
CA LEU A 110 -5.83 2.10 -14.15
C LEU A 110 -4.70 3.11 -13.93
N GLU A 111 -3.65 3.06 -14.74
CA GLU A 111 -2.57 4.03 -14.70
C GLU A 111 -3.07 5.45 -15.04
N ALA A 112 -3.80 5.59 -16.15
CA ALA A 112 -4.36 6.88 -16.55
C ALA A 112 -5.36 7.42 -15.51
N SER A 113 -6.14 6.54 -14.86
CA SER A 113 -7.02 6.90 -13.75
C SER A 113 -6.24 7.45 -12.56
N ALA A 114 -5.17 6.76 -12.13
CA ALA A 114 -4.31 7.20 -11.03
C ALA A 114 -3.65 8.56 -11.29
N GLN A 115 -3.33 8.84 -12.55
CA GLN A 115 -2.76 10.13 -12.97
C GLN A 115 -3.80 11.24 -13.12
N GLY A 116 -5.10 10.95 -13.01
CA GLY A 116 -6.17 11.91 -13.28
C GLY A 116 -6.21 12.39 -14.73
N ASN A 117 -5.65 11.62 -15.68
CA ASN A 117 -5.53 12.01 -17.08
C ASN A 117 -6.73 11.54 -17.90
N LEU A 118 -7.74 12.42 -18.04
CA LEU A 118 -8.97 12.12 -18.77
C LEU A 118 -8.74 11.71 -20.23
N ALA A 119 -7.78 12.33 -20.92
CA ALA A 119 -7.50 12.01 -22.31
C ALA A 119 -6.94 10.59 -22.45
N ALA A 120 -6.02 10.20 -21.57
CA ALA A 120 -5.47 8.85 -21.53
C ALA A 120 -6.52 7.82 -21.10
N VAL A 121 -7.40 8.14 -20.15
CA VAL A 121 -8.52 7.27 -19.74
C VAL A 121 -9.46 7.01 -20.91
N ARG A 122 -9.85 8.05 -21.65
CA ARG A 122 -10.70 7.90 -22.85
C ARG A 122 -10.02 7.05 -23.93
N ALA A 123 -8.72 7.26 -24.14
CA ALA A 123 -7.94 6.47 -25.09
C ALA A 123 -7.85 4.99 -24.68
N ALA A 124 -7.60 4.71 -23.40
CA ALA A 124 -7.53 3.35 -22.87
C ALA A 124 -8.88 2.64 -22.97
N LEU A 125 -9.98 3.31 -22.62
CA LEU A 125 -11.34 2.77 -22.79
C LEU A 125 -11.67 2.49 -24.26
N ALA A 126 -11.31 3.40 -25.17
CA ALA A 126 -11.52 3.20 -26.61
C ALA A 126 -10.72 2.00 -27.18
N GLN A 127 -9.62 1.62 -26.53
CA GLN A 127 -8.81 0.45 -26.88
C GLN A 127 -9.29 -0.83 -26.16
N GLY A 128 -10.44 -0.81 -25.48
CA GLY A 128 -11.00 -1.96 -24.78
C GLY A 128 -10.42 -2.16 -23.38
N GLY A 129 -9.87 -1.12 -22.75
CA GLY A 129 -9.44 -1.16 -21.36
C GLY A 129 -10.58 -1.57 -20.43
N ASP A 130 -10.32 -2.55 -19.57
CA ASP A 130 -11.30 -3.14 -18.67
C ASP A 130 -11.55 -2.24 -17.44
N PRO A 131 -12.74 -1.64 -17.30
CA PRO A 131 -13.09 -0.78 -16.15
C PRO A 131 -13.25 -1.56 -14.84
N THR A 132 -13.34 -2.89 -14.90
CA THR A 132 -13.42 -3.77 -13.72
C THR A 132 -12.05 -4.25 -13.24
N ALA A 133 -10.98 -3.90 -13.95
CA ALA A 133 -9.62 -4.21 -13.53
C ALA A 133 -9.29 -3.59 -12.17
N ALA A 134 -8.42 -4.27 -11.42
CA ALA A 134 -7.96 -3.81 -10.12
C ALA A 134 -6.44 -4.01 -9.97
N THR A 135 -5.83 -3.22 -9.09
CA THR A 135 -4.43 -3.42 -8.69
C THR A 135 -4.26 -4.72 -7.91
N LEU A 136 -3.00 -5.09 -7.62
CA LEU A 136 -2.73 -6.19 -6.69
C LEU A 136 -3.43 -5.97 -5.35
N ASP A 137 -3.47 -4.76 -4.80
CA ASP A 137 -4.21 -4.46 -3.55
C ASP A 137 -5.74 -4.48 -3.68
N GLY A 138 -6.26 -4.77 -4.87
CA GLY A 138 -7.68 -4.77 -5.17
C GLY A 138 -8.26 -3.38 -5.43
N ASN A 139 -7.45 -2.34 -5.58
CA ASN A 139 -7.95 -0.99 -5.89
C ASN A 139 -8.41 -0.92 -7.35
N GLY A 140 -9.70 -0.66 -7.57
CA GLY A 140 -10.29 -0.51 -8.90
C GLY A 140 -10.08 0.87 -9.53
N ALA A 141 -10.59 1.06 -10.75
CA ALA A 141 -10.45 2.32 -11.49
C ALA A 141 -11.04 3.55 -10.77
N VAL A 142 -12.16 3.39 -10.07
CA VAL A 142 -12.80 4.49 -9.30
C VAL A 142 -11.91 4.95 -8.15
N TRP A 143 -11.30 4.01 -7.41
CA TRP A 143 -10.36 4.34 -6.35
C TRP A 143 -9.17 5.15 -6.88
N LEU A 144 -8.55 4.66 -7.96
CA LEU A 144 -7.41 5.32 -8.59
C LEU A 144 -7.78 6.69 -9.16
N ALA A 145 -8.98 6.84 -9.73
CA ALA A 145 -9.49 8.13 -10.17
C ALA A 145 -9.61 9.15 -9.01
N CYS A 146 -10.00 8.71 -7.81
CA CYS A 146 -10.00 9.55 -6.62
C CYS A 146 -8.59 9.88 -6.12
N VAL A 147 -7.60 9.00 -6.32
CA VAL A 147 -6.18 9.31 -6.08
C VAL A 147 -5.71 10.42 -7.02
N GLY A 148 -6.07 10.37 -8.30
CA GLY A 148 -5.72 11.38 -9.30
C GLY A 148 -6.50 12.70 -9.21
N GLU A 149 -7.49 12.80 -8.32
CA GLU A 149 -8.25 14.02 -7.99
C GLU A 149 -8.91 14.74 -9.17
N ASN A 150 -9.24 14.02 -10.24
CA ASN A 150 -9.96 14.56 -11.39
C ASN A 150 -11.41 14.03 -11.43
N PRO A 151 -12.43 14.87 -11.13
CA PRO A 151 -13.84 14.47 -11.14
C PRO A 151 -14.30 13.87 -12.46
N GLU A 152 -13.79 14.38 -13.58
CA GLU A 152 -14.19 13.94 -14.92
C GLU A 152 -13.67 12.53 -15.20
N VAL A 153 -12.54 12.14 -14.62
CA VAL A 153 -12.03 10.78 -14.71
C VAL A 153 -12.93 9.82 -13.95
N VAL A 154 -13.36 10.17 -12.72
CA VAL A 154 -14.30 9.37 -11.94
C VAL A 154 -15.60 9.14 -12.72
N ARG A 155 -16.17 10.22 -13.29
CA ARG A 155 -17.37 10.13 -14.14
C ARG A 155 -17.15 9.22 -15.35
N ALA A 156 -16.00 9.33 -16.02
CA ALA A 156 -15.69 8.54 -17.21
C ALA A 156 -15.57 7.04 -16.91
N VAL A 157 -14.88 6.66 -15.83
CA VAL A 157 -14.71 5.23 -15.48
C VAL A 157 -16.00 4.61 -14.96
N VAL A 158 -16.81 5.34 -14.17
CA VAL A 158 -18.13 4.85 -13.75
C VAL A 158 -19.07 4.73 -14.95
N ALA A 159 -19.07 5.69 -15.89
CA ALA A 159 -19.86 5.59 -17.12
C ALA A 159 -19.43 4.42 -18.01
N ALA A 160 -18.17 3.98 -17.93
CA ALA A 160 -17.66 2.80 -18.61
C ALA A 160 -18.05 1.48 -17.91
N GLY A 161 -18.62 1.51 -16.70
CA GLY A 161 -19.07 0.34 -15.97
C GLY A 161 -18.23 -0.02 -14.74
N ALA A 162 -17.28 0.84 -14.32
CA ALA A 162 -16.59 0.63 -13.06
C ALA A 162 -17.55 0.81 -11.88
N ASP A 163 -17.58 -0.16 -10.96
CA ASP A 163 -18.46 -0.12 -9.79
C ASP A 163 -17.94 0.90 -8.75
N PRO A 164 -18.70 1.95 -8.41
CA PRO A 164 -18.32 2.90 -7.35
C PRO A 164 -18.21 2.27 -5.95
N ASN A 165 -18.76 1.07 -5.76
CA ASN A 165 -18.76 0.32 -4.51
C ASN A 165 -17.70 -0.79 -4.43
N HIS A 166 -16.86 -0.94 -5.47
CA HIS A 166 -15.82 -1.97 -5.51
C HIS A 166 -14.88 -1.86 -4.29
N PRO A 167 -14.78 -2.90 -3.44
CA PRO A 167 -13.88 -2.90 -2.29
C PRO A 167 -12.48 -3.37 -2.68
N ASN A 168 -11.47 -2.78 -2.05
CA ASN A 168 -10.11 -3.32 -2.12
C ASN A 168 -9.93 -4.54 -1.19
N ARG A 169 -8.71 -5.08 -1.10
CA ARG A 169 -8.43 -6.28 -0.27
C ARG A 169 -8.68 -6.08 1.24
N GLU A 170 -8.73 -4.85 1.72
CA GLU A 170 -9.07 -4.50 3.10
C GLU A 170 -10.55 -4.13 3.25
N GLY A 171 -11.37 -4.34 2.22
CA GLY A 171 -12.79 -3.96 2.24
C GLY A 171 -13.02 -2.45 2.09
N ASN A 172 -11.97 -1.65 1.87
CA ASN A 172 -12.12 -0.20 1.71
C ASN A 172 -12.64 0.14 0.31
N THR A 173 -13.63 1.03 0.23
CA THR A 173 -14.18 1.55 -1.04
C THR A 173 -13.57 2.90 -1.41
N ALA A 174 -13.74 3.34 -2.66
CA ALA A 174 -13.28 4.67 -3.09
C ALA A 174 -13.87 5.81 -2.25
N LEU A 175 -15.10 5.64 -1.74
CA LEU A 175 -15.76 6.60 -0.86
C LEU A 175 -15.07 6.69 0.51
N MET A 176 -14.63 5.56 1.08
CA MET A 176 -13.87 5.53 2.33
C MET A 176 -12.50 6.20 2.19
N TYR A 177 -11.80 5.97 1.06
CA TYR A 177 -10.57 6.68 0.74
C TYR A 177 -10.78 8.19 0.61
N ALA A 178 -11.77 8.62 -0.17
CA ALA A 178 -12.04 10.04 -0.37
C ALA A 178 -12.38 10.74 0.95
N ALA A 179 -13.14 10.07 1.84
CA ALA A 179 -13.48 10.59 3.15
C ALA A 179 -12.26 10.70 4.08
N SER A 180 -11.41 9.68 4.14
CA SER A 180 -10.19 9.69 4.97
C SER A 180 -9.15 10.67 4.48
N ALA A 181 -9.02 10.84 3.16
CA ALA A 181 -8.10 11.76 2.52
C ALA A 181 -8.57 13.22 2.51
N GLY A 182 -9.76 13.53 3.04
CA GLY A 182 -10.27 14.90 3.12
C GLY A 182 -10.76 15.45 1.77
N LYS A 183 -11.09 14.57 0.82
CA LYS A 183 -11.43 14.91 -0.56
C LYS A 183 -12.93 15.15 -0.71
N GLY A 184 -13.47 16.14 0.00
CA GLY A 184 -14.91 16.40 0.07
C GLY A 184 -15.63 16.57 -1.28
N VAL A 185 -14.94 17.08 -2.31
CA VAL A 185 -15.49 17.15 -3.69
C VAL A 185 -15.69 15.75 -4.27
N MET A 186 -14.73 14.84 -4.07
CA MET A 186 -14.82 13.44 -4.50
C MET A 186 -15.88 12.68 -3.72
N VAL A 187 -16.01 12.93 -2.42
CA VAL A 187 -17.07 12.32 -1.58
C VAL A 187 -18.45 12.66 -2.14
N THR A 188 -18.73 13.94 -2.40
CA THR A 188 -20.01 14.36 -2.99
C THR A 188 -20.23 13.70 -4.35
N LEU A 189 -19.20 13.70 -5.22
CA LEU A 189 -19.29 13.09 -6.53
C LEU A 189 -19.59 11.58 -6.48
N LEU A 190 -18.90 10.84 -5.62
CA LEU A 190 -19.10 9.40 -5.48
C LEU A 190 -20.52 9.09 -4.99
N LEU A 191 -21.05 9.88 -4.05
CA LEU A 191 -22.44 9.76 -3.59
C LEU A 191 -23.44 10.04 -4.73
N GLU A 192 -23.19 11.06 -5.56
CA GLU A 192 -23.99 11.33 -6.77
C GLU A 192 -23.96 10.17 -7.78
N LEU A 193 -22.84 9.44 -7.84
CA LEU A 193 -22.63 8.29 -8.72
C LEU A 193 -23.12 6.96 -8.11
N GLY A 194 -23.77 6.98 -6.95
CA GLY A 194 -24.38 5.79 -6.34
C GLY A 194 -23.44 4.99 -5.42
N ALA A 195 -22.36 5.59 -4.91
CA ALA A 195 -21.58 4.98 -3.84
C ALA A 195 -22.41 4.85 -2.55
N ASP A 196 -22.38 3.69 -1.93
CA ASP A 196 -23.11 3.36 -0.70
C ASP A 196 -22.27 3.75 0.53
N PRO A 197 -22.69 4.78 1.30
CA PRO A 197 -21.96 5.21 2.50
C PRO A 197 -22.11 4.25 3.69
N SER A 198 -22.95 3.22 3.60
CA SER A 198 -23.20 2.25 4.67
C SER A 198 -22.27 1.04 4.65
N LEU A 199 -21.50 0.86 3.57
CA LEU A 199 -20.50 -0.21 3.45
C LEU A 199 -19.45 -0.10 4.56
N ARG A 200 -18.95 -1.26 4.98
CA ARG A 200 -18.00 -1.44 6.08
C ARG A 200 -16.78 -2.20 5.59
N ASN A 201 -15.59 -1.72 5.95
CA ASN A 201 -14.33 -2.38 5.67
C ASN A 201 -14.07 -3.55 6.64
N VAL A 202 -12.91 -4.20 6.56
CA VAL A 202 -12.56 -5.33 7.46
C VAL A 202 -12.45 -4.93 8.93
N ASP A 203 -12.22 -3.65 9.22
CA ASP A 203 -12.19 -3.07 10.57
C ASP A 203 -13.58 -2.59 11.03
N ASP A 204 -14.64 -3.02 10.36
CA ASP A 204 -16.04 -2.65 10.65
C ASP A 204 -16.25 -1.12 10.63
N THR A 205 -15.51 -0.41 9.77
CA THR A 205 -15.52 1.06 9.69
C THR A 205 -16.17 1.53 8.38
N THR A 206 -17.02 2.56 8.47
CA THR A 206 -17.72 3.23 7.36
C THR A 206 -16.97 4.47 6.87
N ALA A 207 -17.34 4.97 5.68
CA ALA A 207 -16.79 6.24 5.18
C ALA A 207 -17.06 7.44 6.13
N LEU A 208 -18.19 7.42 6.86
CA LEU A 208 -18.55 8.49 7.81
C LEU A 208 -17.58 8.56 8.99
N GLU A 209 -17.17 7.41 9.52
CA GLU A 209 -16.24 7.30 10.64
C GLU A 209 -14.81 7.68 10.25
N LEU A 210 -14.47 7.53 8.97
CA LEU A 210 -13.17 7.91 8.42
C LEU A 210 -13.08 9.39 8.00
N ALA A 211 -14.19 10.14 7.96
CA ALA A 211 -14.22 11.49 7.42
C ALA A 211 -13.24 12.44 8.16
N SER A 212 -12.23 12.94 7.45
CA SER A 212 -11.18 13.81 8.02
C SER A 212 -11.45 15.31 7.87
N ASP A 213 -12.49 15.68 7.12
CA ASP A 213 -12.88 17.08 6.91
C ASP A 213 -14.39 17.31 7.07
N LEU A 214 -14.77 18.58 7.28
CA LEU A 214 -16.15 18.97 7.55
C LEU A 214 -17.08 18.82 6.33
N GLN A 215 -16.57 18.98 5.11
CA GLN A 215 -17.33 18.82 3.88
C GLN A 215 -17.71 17.34 3.70
N SER A 216 -16.73 16.42 3.82
CA SER A 216 -16.98 14.98 3.75
C SER A 216 -17.96 14.53 4.83
N LEU A 217 -17.76 14.95 6.08
CA LEU A 217 -18.64 14.62 7.20
C LEU A 217 -20.08 15.07 6.96
N LYS A 218 -20.28 16.30 6.45
CA LYS A 218 -21.61 16.84 6.14
C LYS A 218 -22.27 16.08 5.00
N ALA A 219 -21.54 15.78 3.92
CA ALA A 219 -22.04 15.05 2.77
C ALA A 219 -22.50 13.64 3.16
N LEU A 220 -21.68 12.90 3.92
CA LEU A 220 -21.97 11.54 4.37
C LEU A 220 -23.14 11.49 5.35
N ARG A 221 -23.19 12.40 6.35
CA ARG A 221 -24.33 12.49 7.26
C ARG A 221 -25.64 12.74 6.53
N ARG A 222 -25.62 13.65 5.54
CA ARG A 222 -26.80 13.93 4.72
C ARG A 222 -27.23 12.69 3.92
N ALA A 223 -26.28 12.02 3.27
CA ALA A 223 -26.56 10.81 2.48
C ALA A 223 -27.15 9.68 3.34
N MET A 224 -26.72 9.57 4.60
CA MET A 224 -27.21 8.56 5.55
C MET A 224 -28.48 8.98 6.31
N GLY A 225 -29.08 10.15 6.01
CA GLY A 225 -30.26 10.64 6.72
C GLY A 225 -30.00 11.09 8.17
N LEU A 226 -28.74 11.27 8.55
CA LEU A 226 -28.30 11.68 9.88
C LEU A 226 -28.31 13.21 10.00
N SER A 227 -29.50 13.80 10.06
CA SER A 227 -29.65 15.24 10.35
C SER A 227 -29.49 15.51 11.84
N ARG A 228 -28.82 16.61 12.21
CA ARG A 228 -28.87 17.13 13.58
C ARG A 228 -30.34 17.50 13.89
N THR A 229 -30.96 16.82 14.85
CA THR A 229 -32.08 17.39 15.61
C THR A 229 -31.65 18.68 16.28
#